data_AF-A0A417VDE8-F1
#
_entry.id   AF-A0A417VDE8-F1
#
_cell.length_a   1.000
_cell.length_b   1.000
_cell.length_c   1.000
_cell.angle_alpha   90.00
_cell.angle_beta   90.00
_cell.angle_gamma   90.00
#
_symmetry.space_group_name_H-M   'P 1'
#
loop_
_entity.id
_entity.type
_entity.pdbx_description
1 polymer ?
#
loop_
_entity_poly.entity_id
_entity_poly.type
_entity_poly.pdbx_seq_one_letter_code
_entity_poly.pdbx_strand_id
1 'polypeptide(L)'
;MKVLMLNGSAKANGNTYRSLLEVGKQLEKEGIEYEIFQIGGEPVRDCLGCGQCSEKGCVFDDDKVNEFTAKAKEADGFVFGTPVYYAHPSGRIMAFLDRAFYSSGASFAFKPGASVAVARRGGTTASFDAMNKYFGICQMPVVGSTYWNQVHGAVPGEAEEDAEGLQTMRNLARNMAWMLKCFEAGKAAGVALPQTERDYKTNFIR
;
A
#
# COMPACT_ATOMS: atom_id res chain seq x y z
N MET A 1 4.60 9.17 14.40
CA MET A 1 4.00 8.14 13.52
C MET A 1 3.98 8.68 12.10
N LYS A 2 4.38 7.88 11.11
CA LYS A 2 4.43 8.25 9.70
C LYS A 2 3.77 7.19 8.81
N VAL A 3 2.91 7.61 7.89
CA VAL A 3 2.30 6.74 6.87
C VAL A 3 2.99 6.94 5.53
N LEU A 4 3.53 5.88 4.95
CA LEU A 4 4.10 5.89 3.60
C LEU A 4 3.06 5.41 2.60
N MET A 5 2.69 6.26 1.66
CA MET A 5 1.72 5.96 0.62
C MET A 5 2.42 5.80 -0.72
N LEU A 6 2.00 4.82 -1.52
CA LEU A 6 2.56 4.55 -2.85
C LEU A 6 1.53 4.89 -3.91
N ASN A 7 1.83 5.85 -4.79
CA ASN A 7 1.03 6.13 -5.97
C ASN A 7 1.50 5.25 -7.15
N GLY A 8 0.73 4.22 -7.46
CA GLY A 8 0.95 3.32 -8.59
C GLY A 8 0.63 3.91 -9.96
N SER A 9 0.02 5.10 -10.03
CA SER A 9 -0.28 5.76 -11.29
C SER A 9 0.99 6.29 -11.98
N ALA A 10 0.99 6.29 -13.31
CA ALA A 10 2.02 7.00 -14.08
C ALA A 10 1.92 8.52 -13.90
N LYS A 11 0.69 9.00 -13.65
CA LYS A 11 0.37 10.42 -13.54
C LYS A 11 0.57 10.85 -12.08
N ALA A 12 1.54 11.74 -11.87
CA ALA A 12 1.77 12.35 -10.55
C ALA A 12 0.58 13.18 -10.07
N ASN A 13 -0.16 13.81 -11.00
CA ASN A 13 -1.33 14.64 -10.71
C ASN A 13 -2.63 13.99 -11.22
N GLY A 14 -2.82 12.69 -10.96
CA GLY A 14 -4.00 11.93 -11.39
C GLY A 14 -4.99 11.62 -10.27
N ASN A 15 -6.08 10.93 -10.60
CA ASN A 15 -7.13 10.57 -9.62
C ASN A 15 -6.60 9.68 -8.48
N THR A 16 -5.70 8.73 -8.75
CA THR A 16 -5.05 7.93 -7.69
C THR A 16 -4.26 8.79 -6.70
N TYR A 17 -3.50 9.77 -7.20
CA TYR A 17 -2.80 10.74 -6.33
C TYR A 17 -3.81 11.54 -5.52
N ARG A 18 -4.88 12.04 -6.16
CA ARG A 18 -5.91 12.82 -5.49
C ARG A 18 -6.59 12.04 -4.35
N SER A 19 -6.87 10.76 -4.56
CA SER A 19 -7.42 9.88 -3.52
C SER A 19 -6.44 9.68 -2.36
N LEU A 20 -5.16 9.42 -2.64
CA LEU A 20 -4.12 9.31 -1.60
C LEU A 20 -3.92 10.63 -0.85
N LEU A 21 -4.02 11.77 -1.54
CA LEU A 21 -3.94 13.09 -0.93
C LEU A 21 -5.11 13.35 0.02
N GLU A 22 -6.31 12.85 -0.28
CA GLU A 22 -7.45 12.93 0.66
C GLU A 22 -7.15 12.18 1.96
N VAL A 23 -6.58 10.98 1.84
CA VAL A 23 -6.13 10.18 3.00
C VAL A 23 -5.07 10.95 3.78
N GLY A 24 -4.03 11.44 3.11
CA GLY A 24 -2.93 12.19 3.72
C GLY A 24 -3.40 13.43 4.47
N LYS A 25 -4.22 14.29 3.83
CA LYS A 25 -4.79 15.49 4.46
C LYS A 25 -5.61 15.16 5.71
N GLN A 26 -6.30 14.03 5.72
CA GLN A 26 -7.04 13.61 6.91
C GLN A 26 -6.12 13.02 7.98
N LEU A 27 -5.05 12.29 7.62
CA LEU A 27 -4.02 11.83 8.57
C LEU A 27 -3.31 13.00 9.25
N GLU A 28 -2.99 14.07 8.52
CA GLU A 28 -2.38 15.29 9.07
C GLU A 28 -3.28 15.92 10.16
N LYS A 29 -4.59 15.99 9.93
CA LYS A 29 -5.57 16.45 10.95
C LYS A 29 -5.61 15.54 12.18
N GLU A 30 -5.23 14.28 12.04
CA GLU A 30 -5.13 13.31 13.15
C GLU A 30 -3.78 13.36 13.87
N GLY A 31 -2.87 14.26 13.45
CA GLY A 31 -1.51 14.42 13.99
C GLY A 31 -0.52 13.38 13.49
N ILE A 32 -0.77 12.78 12.31
CA ILE A 32 0.08 11.74 11.72
C ILE A 32 0.70 12.26 10.42
N GLU A 33 2.02 12.16 10.34
CA GLU A 33 2.77 12.55 9.15
C GLU A 33 2.52 11.57 8.00
N TYR A 34 2.59 12.06 6.76
CA TYR A 34 2.49 11.20 5.60
C TYR A 34 3.47 11.59 4.50
N GLU A 35 3.80 10.62 3.65
CA GLU A 35 4.56 10.82 2.42
C GLU A 35 3.85 10.07 1.28
N ILE A 36 3.67 10.72 0.13
CA ILE A 36 3.19 10.06 -1.10
C ILE A 36 4.40 9.84 -2.02
N PHE A 37 4.83 8.59 -2.12
CA PHE A 37 5.87 8.14 -3.02
C PHE A 37 5.32 7.90 -4.43
N GLN A 38 5.90 8.54 -5.42
CA GLN A 38 5.48 8.43 -6.82
C GLN A 38 6.33 7.40 -7.56
N ILE A 39 5.72 6.30 -8.03
CA ILE A 39 6.44 5.34 -8.87
C ILE A 39 6.89 6.01 -10.18
N GLY A 40 6.01 6.77 -10.83
CA GLY A 40 6.29 7.42 -12.12
C GLY A 40 5.91 6.55 -13.32
N GLY A 41 6.23 7.04 -14.52
CA GLY A 41 5.90 6.39 -15.80
C GLY A 41 7.00 5.48 -16.36
N GLU A 42 8.19 5.50 -15.76
CA GLU A 42 9.35 4.70 -16.19
C GLU A 42 9.07 3.19 -16.11
N PRO A 43 9.79 2.37 -16.89
CA PRO A 43 9.71 0.91 -16.79
C PRO A 43 9.96 0.43 -15.36
N VAL A 44 9.12 -0.49 -14.91
CA VAL A 44 9.34 -1.24 -13.65
C VAL A 44 9.36 -2.70 -14.02
N ARG A 45 10.46 -3.36 -13.67
CA ARG A 45 10.67 -4.77 -13.96
C ARG A 45 9.92 -5.62 -12.94
N ASP A 46 9.30 -6.69 -13.44
CA ASP A 46 8.74 -7.74 -12.59
C ASP A 46 9.84 -8.52 -11.82
N CYS A 47 9.43 -9.23 -10.78
CA CYS A 47 10.32 -10.13 -10.05
C CYS A 47 10.76 -11.30 -10.95
N LEU A 48 12.07 -11.53 -11.07
CA LEU A 48 12.61 -12.66 -11.84
C LEU A 48 12.64 -13.98 -11.05
N GLY A 49 12.22 -13.98 -9.78
CA GLY A 49 12.32 -15.15 -8.92
C GLY A 49 13.76 -15.63 -8.67
N CYS A 50 14.77 -14.76 -8.84
CA CYS A 50 16.19 -15.16 -8.81
C CYS A 50 16.71 -15.54 -7.42
N GLY A 51 16.01 -15.16 -6.34
CA GLY A 51 16.44 -15.43 -4.97
C GLY A 51 17.64 -14.61 -4.48
N GLN A 52 18.05 -13.56 -5.20
CA GLN A 52 19.26 -12.78 -4.93
C GLN A 52 19.00 -11.49 -4.13
N CYS A 53 17.90 -11.42 -3.37
CA CYS A 53 17.62 -10.25 -2.52
C CYS A 53 18.58 -10.22 -1.32
N SER A 54 18.86 -9.02 -0.82
CA SER A 54 19.72 -8.80 0.35
C SER A 54 19.03 -7.87 1.37
N GLU A 55 19.67 -7.59 2.51
CA GLU A 55 19.15 -6.64 3.51
C GLU A 55 18.98 -5.21 2.96
N LYS A 56 19.68 -4.88 1.87
CA LYS A 56 19.57 -3.62 1.14
C LYS A 56 18.36 -3.57 0.19
N GLY A 57 17.69 -4.71 -0.05
CA GLY A 57 16.55 -4.82 -0.96
C GLY A 57 16.80 -5.74 -2.14
N CYS A 58 16.12 -5.46 -3.25
CA CYS A 58 16.25 -6.19 -4.50
C CYS A 58 17.64 -5.95 -5.12
N VAL A 59 18.19 -6.93 -5.85
CA VAL A 59 19.48 -6.79 -6.56
C VAL A 59 19.43 -5.76 -7.69
N PHE A 60 18.24 -5.48 -8.22
CA PHE A 60 18.04 -4.46 -9.25
C PHE A 60 17.84 -3.10 -8.60
N ASP A 61 18.69 -2.15 -8.98
CA ASP A 61 18.78 -0.77 -8.51
C ASP A 61 18.53 0.25 -9.65
N ASP A 62 18.08 -0.22 -10.81
CA ASP A 62 17.73 0.58 -11.99
C ASP A 62 16.34 1.23 -11.90
N ASP A 63 15.63 1.02 -10.78
CA ASP A 63 14.34 1.61 -10.50
C ASP A 63 14.15 2.02 -9.03
N LYS A 64 12.94 2.47 -8.72
CA LYS A 64 12.60 3.08 -7.43
C LYS A 64 12.21 2.09 -6.33
N VAL A 65 12.26 0.77 -6.58
CA VAL A 65 11.82 -0.23 -5.59
C VAL A 65 12.67 -0.13 -4.31
N ASN A 66 13.99 -0.07 -4.46
CA ASN A 66 14.90 -0.01 -3.31
C ASN A 66 14.83 1.32 -2.54
N GLU A 67 14.57 2.43 -3.25
CA GLU A 67 14.32 3.73 -2.62
C GLU A 67 13.06 3.68 -1.73
N PHE A 68 11.98 3.09 -2.24
CA PHE A 68 10.75 2.93 -1.49
C PHE A 68 10.90 2.01 -0.29
N THR A 69 11.56 0.85 -0.44
CA THR A 69 11.73 -0.09 0.68
C THR A 69 12.66 0.45 1.76
N ALA A 70 13.63 1.31 1.41
CA ALA A 70 14.43 2.03 2.40
C ALA A 70 13.55 2.93 3.27
N LYS A 71 12.64 3.71 2.67
CA LYS A 71 11.66 4.55 3.39
C LYS A 71 10.64 3.71 4.17
N ALA A 72 10.26 2.54 3.65
CA ALA A 72 9.29 1.65 4.30
C ALA A 72 9.78 1.12 5.66
N LYS A 73 11.10 1.03 5.88
CA LYS A 73 11.67 0.64 7.18
C LYS A 73 11.24 1.58 8.31
N GLU A 74 11.16 2.87 8.02
CA GLU A 74 10.84 3.94 8.97
C GLU A 74 9.34 4.26 9.07
N ALA A 75 8.53 3.76 8.14
CA ALA A 75 7.09 4.00 8.14
C ALA A 75 6.40 3.14 9.21
N ASP A 76 5.32 3.67 9.79
CA ASP A 76 4.49 2.96 10.77
C ASP A 76 3.24 2.35 10.14
N GLY A 77 2.82 2.83 8.97
CA GLY A 77 1.66 2.30 8.22
C GLY A 77 1.74 2.63 6.73
N PHE A 78 0.89 1.98 5.93
CA PHE A 78 0.98 2.04 4.47
C PHE A 78 -0.38 2.21 3.76
N VAL A 79 -0.37 2.95 2.65
CA VAL A 79 -1.50 3.01 1.72
C VAL A 79 -1.01 2.84 0.28
N PHE A 80 -1.48 1.80 -0.42
CA PHE A 80 -1.06 1.49 -1.78
C PHE A 80 -2.18 1.85 -2.76
N GLY A 81 -1.99 2.91 -3.55
CA GLY A 81 -2.94 3.38 -4.54
C GLY A 81 -2.64 2.81 -5.93
N THR A 82 -3.66 2.35 -6.64
CA THR A 82 -3.53 1.89 -8.03
C THR A 82 -4.65 2.46 -8.92
N PRO A 83 -4.35 2.87 -10.15
CA PRO A 83 -5.38 2.92 -11.18
C PRO A 83 -5.78 1.50 -11.59
N VAL A 84 -7.02 1.34 -12.04
CA VAL A 84 -7.55 0.07 -12.55
C VAL A 84 -7.34 -0.02 -14.06
N TYR A 85 -6.59 -1.02 -14.51
CA TYR A 85 -6.36 -1.33 -15.93
C TYR A 85 -7.00 -2.68 -16.24
N TYR A 86 -7.90 -2.74 -17.23
CA TYR A 86 -8.58 -3.98 -17.64
C TYR A 86 -9.15 -4.81 -16.46
N ALA A 87 -9.75 -4.12 -15.49
CA ALA A 87 -10.35 -4.69 -14.28
C ALA A 87 -9.39 -5.35 -13.27
N HIS A 88 -8.10 -5.02 -13.33
CA HIS A 88 -7.09 -5.39 -12.34
C HIS A 88 -6.20 -4.18 -11.98
N PRO A 89 -5.32 -4.26 -10.96
CA PRO A 89 -4.38 -3.19 -10.64
C PRO A 89 -3.46 -2.94 -11.83
N SER A 90 -2.85 -1.76 -11.92
CA SER A 90 -1.87 -1.51 -12.97
C SER A 90 -0.72 -2.53 -12.92
N GLY A 91 -0.26 -3.02 -14.07
CA GLY A 91 0.85 -4.00 -14.08
C GLY A 91 2.11 -3.48 -13.39
N ARG A 92 2.34 -2.15 -13.43
CA ARG A 92 3.44 -1.49 -12.73
C ARG A 92 3.36 -1.65 -11.21
N ILE A 93 2.18 -1.40 -10.60
CA ILE A 93 2.06 -1.52 -9.15
C ILE A 93 2.31 -2.96 -8.71
N MET A 94 1.85 -3.94 -9.49
CA MET A 94 2.06 -5.36 -9.21
C MET A 94 3.55 -5.70 -9.27
N ALA A 95 4.24 -5.38 -10.38
CA ALA A 95 5.67 -5.60 -10.54
C ALA A 95 6.51 -4.92 -9.43
N PHE A 96 6.12 -3.70 -9.04
CA PHE A 96 6.77 -2.96 -7.98
C PHE A 96 6.57 -3.63 -6.60
N LEU A 97 5.34 -3.99 -6.26
CA LEU A 97 5.00 -4.59 -4.97
C LEU A 97 5.49 -6.03 -4.84
N ASP A 98 5.43 -6.83 -5.89
CA ASP A 98 5.99 -8.18 -5.90
C ASP A 98 7.47 -8.15 -5.49
N ARG A 99 8.24 -7.22 -6.05
CA ARG A 99 9.65 -7.04 -5.65
C ARG A 99 9.80 -6.45 -4.27
N ALA A 100 9.06 -5.39 -3.92
CA ALA A 100 9.17 -4.73 -2.62
C ALA A 100 8.84 -5.67 -1.45
N PHE A 101 7.72 -6.40 -1.54
CA PHE A 101 7.30 -7.33 -0.51
C PHE A 101 8.18 -8.57 -0.45
N TYR A 102 8.63 -9.10 -1.59
CA TYR A 102 9.52 -10.26 -1.60
C TYR A 102 10.91 -9.92 -1.02
N SER A 103 11.50 -8.79 -1.42
CA SER A 103 12.83 -8.40 -0.94
C SER A 103 12.84 -7.82 0.46
N SER A 104 11.72 -7.25 0.91
CA SER A 104 11.69 -6.41 2.12
C SER A 104 10.43 -6.60 2.96
N GLY A 105 9.80 -7.78 2.92
CA GLY A 105 8.57 -8.11 3.66
C GLY A 105 8.63 -7.79 5.16
N ALA A 106 9.80 -7.94 5.80
CA ALA A 106 9.99 -7.60 7.21
C ALA A 106 9.78 -6.11 7.52
N SER A 107 9.98 -5.21 6.53
CA SER A 107 9.74 -3.77 6.68
C SER A 107 8.26 -3.42 6.76
N PHE A 108 7.38 -4.33 6.33
CA PHE A 108 5.92 -4.16 6.31
C PHE A 108 5.21 -4.95 7.42
N ALA A 109 5.82 -6.03 7.91
CA ALA A 109 5.19 -6.94 8.86
C ALA A 109 4.67 -6.21 10.12
N PHE A 110 3.44 -6.58 10.53
CA PHE A 110 2.72 -6.02 11.67
C PHE A 110 2.38 -4.54 11.61
N LYS A 111 2.70 -3.86 10.50
CA LYS A 111 2.30 -2.47 10.25
C LYS A 111 0.98 -2.46 9.47
N PRO A 112 0.02 -1.60 9.83
CA PRO A 112 -1.27 -1.57 9.17
C PRO A 112 -1.15 -1.13 7.71
N GLY A 113 -1.88 -1.81 6.82
CA GLY A 113 -1.88 -1.57 5.38
C GLY A 113 -3.27 -1.37 4.81
N ALA A 114 -3.39 -0.46 3.84
CA ALA A 114 -4.60 -0.25 3.07
C ALA A 114 -4.29 -0.24 1.57
N SER A 115 -5.22 -0.70 0.74
CA SER A 115 -5.18 -0.48 -0.71
C SER A 115 -6.26 0.52 -1.11
N VAL A 116 -6.01 1.27 -2.19
CA VAL A 116 -6.97 2.21 -2.80
C VAL A 116 -7.01 1.94 -4.30
N ALA A 117 -8.19 1.60 -4.83
CA ALA A 117 -8.39 1.32 -6.25
C ALA A 117 -9.18 2.45 -6.92
N VAL A 118 -8.66 2.98 -8.02
CA VAL A 118 -9.27 4.10 -8.73
C VAL A 118 -9.60 3.74 -10.17
N ALA A 119 -10.87 3.87 -10.57
CA ALA A 119 -11.33 3.48 -11.90
C ALA A 119 -12.24 4.54 -12.52
N ARG A 120 -12.43 4.48 -13.84
CA ARG A 120 -13.54 5.22 -14.48
C ARG A 120 -14.91 4.68 -14.06
N ARG A 121 -15.07 3.35 -13.96
CA ARG A 121 -16.39 2.72 -13.77
C ARG A 121 -16.39 1.38 -13.03
N GLY A 122 -15.46 0.49 -13.35
CA GLY A 122 -15.49 -0.87 -12.81
C GLY A 122 -14.10 -1.50 -12.70
N GLY A 123 -14.06 -2.66 -12.05
CA GLY A 123 -12.82 -3.41 -11.80
C GLY A 123 -12.08 -3.01 -10.52
N THR A 124 -12.62 -2.07 -9.76
CA THR A 124 -12.11 -1.64 -8.45
C THR A 124 -12.09 -2.77 -7.43
N THR A 125 -13.14 -3.60 -7.38
CA THR A 125 -13.22 -4.76 -6.48
C THR A 125 -12.10 -5.77 -6.72
N ALA A 126 -11.97 -6.29 -7.94
CA ALA A 126 -10.92 -7.24 -8.27
C ALA A 126 -9.51 -6.66 -8.06
N SER A 127 -9.35 -5.35 -8.28
CA SER A 127 -8.10 -4.65 -8.01
C SER A 127 -7.79 -4.53 -6.52
N PHE A 128 -8.78 -4.15 -5.72
CA PHE A 128 -8.69 -4.07 -4.26
C PHE A 128 -8.35 -5.44 -3.67
N ASP A 129 -9.02 -6.50 -4.12
CA ASP A 129 -8.78 -7.88 -3.69
C ASP A 129 -7.36 -8.34 -4.02
N ALA A 130 -6.88 -8.07 -5.24
CA ALA A 130 -5.52 -8.42 -5.65
C ALA A 130 -4.47 -7.72 -4.79
N MET A 131 -4.65 -6.41 -4.54
CA MET A 131 -3.73 -5.61 -3.72
C MET A 131 -3.74 -6.04 -2.24
N ASN A 132 -4.88 -6.44 -1.69
CA ASN A 132 -4.95 -6.85 -0.29
C ASN A 132 -4.25 -8.18 0.01
N LYS A 133 -3.96 -9.01 -1.01
CA LYS A 133 -3.23 -10.27 -0.82
C LYS A 133 -1.85 -10.06 -0.21
N TYR A 134 -1.16 -8.96 -0.56
CA TYR A 134 0.14 -8.63 0.02
C TYR A 134 0.07 -8.51 1.54
N PHE A 135 -1.01 -7.94 2.07
CA PHE A 135 -1.17 -7.69 3.50
C PHE A 135 -1.28 -9.00 4.28
N GLY A 136 -2.09 -9.95 3.78
CA GLY A 136 -2.25 -11.26 4.41
C GLY A 136 -0.95 -12.07 4.42
N ILE A 137 -0.22 -12.07 3.29
CA ILE A 137 1.05 -12.80 3.18
C ILE A 137 2.12 -12.20 4.11
N CYS A 138 2.13 -10.88 4.27
CA CYS A 138 3.14 -10.17 5.06
C CYS A 138 2.71 -9.82 6.49
N GLN A 139 1.68 -10.48 7.05
CA GLN A 139 1.25 -10.29 8.44
C GLN A 139 0.86 -8.83 8.76
N MET A 140 0.30 -8.12 7.79
CA MET A 140 -0.14 -6.74 7.97
C MET A 140 -1.60 -6.71 8.42
N PRO A 141 -1.93 -5.98 9.50
CA PRO A 141 -3.31 -5.64 9.82
C PRO A 141 -3.95 -4.82 8.69
N VAL A 142 -5.09 -5.26 8.16
CA VAL A 142 -5.76 -4.56 7.05
C VAL A 142 -6.62 -3.42 7.58
N VAL A 143 -6.40 -2.21 7.08
CA VAL A 143 -7.22 -1.05 7.43
C VAL A 143 -8.42 -0.96 6.48
N GLY A 144 -9.60 -1.15 7.03
CA GLY A 144 -10.86 -0.94 6.32
C GLY A 144 -11.34 0.51 6.36
N SER A 145 -12.47 0.76 5.71
CA SER A 145 -13.19 2.03 5.77
C SER A 145 -14.70 1.76 5.92
N THR A 146 -15.53 2.79 5.77
CA THR A 146 -17.01 2.66 5.76
C THR A 146 -17.54 1.93 4.52
N TYR A 147 -16.71 1.78 3.49
CA TYR A 147 -16.95 0.94 2.33
C TYR A 147 -15.59 0.43 1.81
N TRP A 148 -15.59 -0.34 0.71
CA TRP A 148 -14.34 -0.68 0.04
C TRP A 148 -13.65 0.57 -0.49
N ASN A 149 -12.31 0.62 -0.38
CA ASN A 149 -11.48 1.79 -0.65
C ASN A 149 -11.38 2.09 -2.16
N GLN A 150 -12.47 2.58 -2.73
CA GLN A 150 -12.66 2.79 -4.15
C GLN A 150 -12.98 4.24 -4.43
N VAL A 151 -12.45 4.79 -5.53
CA VAL A 151 -12.77 6.14 -6.01
C VAL A 151 -12.93 6.13 -7.52
N HIS A 152 -13.85 6.94 -8.04
CA HIS A 152 -14.15 7.02 -9.45
C HIS A 152 -13.67 8.32 -10.11
N GLY A 153 -13.18 8.21 -11.34
CA GLY A 153 -12.81 9.35 -12.19
C GLY A 153 -12.01 8.89 -13.42
N ALA A 154 -12.41 9.34 -14.61
CA ALA A 154 -11.81 9.01 -15.89
C ALA A 154 -10.63 9.93 -16.25
N VAL A 155 -10.77 11.25 -16.06
CA VAL A 155 -9.71 12.24 -16.31
C VAL A 155 -9.22 12.88 -15.01
N PRO A 156 -7.99 13.41 -14.96
CA PRO A 156 -7.46 14.04 -13.76
C PRO A 156 -8.41 15.11 -13.21
N GLY A 157 -8.75 15.01 -11.93
CA GLY A 157 -9.64 15.94 -11.23
C GLY A 157 -11.03 15.39 -10.97
N GLU A 158 -11.54 14.47 -11.78
CA GLU A 158 -12.90 13.93 -11.60
C GLU A 158 -13.09 13.15 -10.29
N ALA A 159 -12.01 12.70 -9.64
CA ALA A 159 -12.11 12.14 -8.29
C ALA A 159 -12.68 13.12 -7.25
N GLU A 160 -12.67 14.43 -7.53
CA GLU A 160 -13.33 15.45 -6.68
C GLU A 160 -14.86 15.34 -6.72
N GLU A 161 -15.42 14.77 -7.79
CA GLU A 161 -16.86 14.63 -7.99
C GLU A 161 -17.40 13.35 -7.32
N ASP A 162 -16.53 12.39 -6.99
CA ASP A 162 -16.89 11.19 -6.23
C ASP A 162 -16.91 11.47 -4.71
N ALA A 163 -17.96 12.14 -4.26
CA ALA A 163 -18.12 12.53 -2.86
C ALA A 163 -18.08 11.34 -1.88
N GLU A 164 -18.65 10.19 -2.25
CA GLU A 164 -18.64 8.97 -1.44
C GLU A 164 -17.25 8.32 -1.43
N GLY A 165 -16.57 8.26 -2.58
CA GLY A 165 -15.19 7.81 -2.66
C GLY A 165 -14.26 8.62 -1.77
N LEU A 166 -14.35 9.97 -1.81
CA LEU A 166 -13.56 10.84 -0.94
C LEU A 166 -13.96 10.73 0.54
N GLN A 167 -15.24 10.52 0.85
CA GLN A 167 -15.67 10.19 2.22
C GLN A 167 -15.01 8.90 2.71
N THR A 168 -14.98 7.88 1.86
CA THR A 168 -14.34 6.60 2.14
C THR A 168 -12.84 6.79 2.39
N MET A 169 -12.16 7.66 1.66
CA MET A 169 -10.74 7.99 1.91
C MET A 169 -10.53 8.68 3.27
N ARG A 170 -11.40 9.62 3.66
CA ARG A 170 -11.31 10.27 4.99
C ARG A 170 -11.56 9.27 6.12
N ASN A 171 -12.52 8.37 5.95
CA ASN A 171 -12.81 7.35 6.97
C ASN A 171 -11.70 6.30 7.05
N LEU A 172 -11.08 5.94 5.92
CA LEU A 172 -9.89 5.09 5.88
C LEU A 172 -8.76 5.73 6.69
N ALA A 173 -8.50 7.02 6.50
CA ALA A 173 -7.48 7.76 7.24
C ALA A 173 -7.74 7.76 8.76
N ARG A 174 -8.99 7.99 9.18
CA ARG A 174 -9.38 7.92 10.60
C ARG A 174 -9.16 6.53 11.19
N ASN A 175 -9.52 5.48 10.47
CA ASN A 175 -9.30 4.10 10.91
C ASN A 175 -7.81 3.77 11.00
N MET A 176 -7.00 4.19 10.01
CA MET A 176 -5.55 4.06 10.04
C MET A 176 -4.97 4.78 11.27
N ALA A 177 -5.41 6.02 11.51
CA ALA A 177 -4.95 6.81 12.66
C ALA A 177 -5.28 6.14 14.00
N TRP A 178 -6.50 5.62 14.13
CA TRP A 178 -6.91 4.86 15.32
C TRP A 178 -6.03 3.63 15.53
N MET A 179 -5.81 2.81 14.49
CA MET A 179 -4.96 1.61 14.58
C MET A 179 -3.54 1.96 15.00
N LEU A 180 -2.92 2.97 14.37
CA LEU A 180 -1.57 3.40 14.70
C LEU A 180 -1.46 3.89 16.16
N LYS A 181 -2.42 4.70 16.62
CA LYS A 181 -2.49 5.15 18.03
C LYS A 181 -2.64 3.97 18.99
N CYS A 182 -3.47 2.98 18.65
CA CYS A 182 -3.63 1.77 19.45
C CYS A 182 -2.36 0.90 19.47
N PHE A 183 -1.65 0.76 18.35
CA PHE A 183 -0.42 -0.01 18.28
C PHE A 183 0.69 0.63 19.09
N GLU A 184 0.82 1.96 19.03
CA GLU A 184 1.77 2.70 19.85
C GLU A 184 1.43 2.56 21.34
N ALA A 185 0.16 2.69 21.72
CA ALA A 185 -0.28 2.48 23.09
C ALA A 185 0.00 1.04 23.59
N GLY A 186 -0.25 0.03 22.74
CA GLY A 186 0.06 -1.37 23.05
C GLY A 186 1.56 -1.60 23.25
N LYS A 187 2.39 -1.02 22.39
CA LYS A 187 3.86 -1.06 22.53
C LYS A 187 4.31 -0.41 23.84
N ALA A 188 3.77 0.76 24.18
CA ALA A 188 4.06 1.45 25.44
C ALA A 188 3.61 0.64 26.68
N ALA A 189 2.53 -0.14 26.54
CA ALA A 189 2.06 -1.07 27.56
C ALA A 189 2.83 -2.41 27.61
N GLY A 190 3.84 -2.61 26.76
CA GLY A 190 4.65 -3.83 26.73
C GLY A 190 4.01 -5.01 25.99
N VAL A 191 2.99 -4.78 25.16
CA VAL A 191 2.42 -5.83 24.29
C VAL A 191 3.45 -6.18 23.21
N ALA A 192 4.00 -7.39 23.28
CA ALA A 192 4.96 -7.89 22.31
C ALA A 192 4.30 -8.26 20.97
N LEU A 193 5.07 -8.15 19.88
CA LEU A 193 4.67 -8.73 18.60
C LEU A 193 4.54 -10.26 18.72
N PRO A 194 3.58 -10.88 18.03
CA PRO A 194 3.40 -12.33 18.11
C PRO A 194 4.58 -13.08 17.50
N GLN A 195 4.92 -14.23 18.09
CA GLN A 195 5.91 -15.14 17.53
C GLN A 195 5.42 -15.67 16.16
N THR A 196 6.32 -15.71 15.19
CA THR A 196 6.02 -16.22 13.84
C THR A 196 6.80 -17.51 13.59
N GLU A 197 6.10 -18.62 13.41
CA GLU A 197 6.68 -19.92 13.06
C GLU A 197 6.87 -20.03 11.53
N ARG A 198 8.00 -20.60 11.09
CA ARG A 198 8.32 -20.76 9.65
C ARG A 198 8.99 -22.10 9.30
N ASP A 199 8.93 -23.06 10.22
CA ASP A 199 9.74 -24.28 10.15
C ASP A 199 9.31 -25.23 9.03
N TYR A 200 8.01 -25.27 8.72
CA TYR A 200 7.45 -26.15 7.71
C TYR A 200 7.19 -25.41 6.39
N LYS A 201 7.72 -25.96 5.28
CA LYS A 201 7.42 -25.53 3.91
C LYS A 201 7.06 -26.74 3.06
N THR A 202 5.82 -27.20 3.18
CA THR A 202 5.29 -28.26 2.32
C THR A 202 5.02 -27.70 0.94
N ASN A 203 5.64 -28.27 -0.09
CA ASN A 203 5.18 -28.11 -1.46
C ASN A 203 4.38 -29.37 -1.84
N PHE A 204 3.50 -29.29 -2.85
CA PHE A 204 2.65 -30.44 -3.25
C PHE A 204 3.45 -31.60 -3.90
N ILE A 205 4.77 -31.50 -3.93
CA ILE A 205 5.69 -32.53 -4.42
C ILE A 205 6.28 -33.22 -3.18
N ARG A 206 6.18 -34.54 -3.15
CA ARG A 206 6.83 -35.39 -2.15
C ARG A 206 8.05 -36.06 -2.75
#